data_AF-A0A8J8T4B5-F1
#
_entry.id   AF-A0A8J8T4B5-F1
#
_cell.length_a   1.000
_cell.length_b   1.000
_cell.length_c   1.000
_cell.angle_alpha   90.00
_cell.angle_beta   90.00
_cell.angle_gamma   90.00
#
_symmetry.space_group_name_H-M   'P 1'
#
loop_
_entity.id
_entity.type
_entity.pdbx_description
1 polymer ?
#
loop_
_entity_poly.entity_id
_entity_poly.type
_entity_poly.pdbx_seq_one_letter_code
_entity_poly.pdbx_strand_id
1 'polypeptide(L)'
;MAEAHLDLSTKFYEHDVKGKHMAKACESMTQAMKNHRTEEFFQNVIGDLQLRVINLIQKSLIDKIDDQELLCTIYEMMFQRMHPKMRKLIKFIGSELHSVYYKLACEICDKNKNLEEGLKYLAQCKSIARKIGLQEVELIHIKYNEIKKQKKMKEKHKVAEEARKTIQEADQLFNSEQFLEALKAYKLTLKLARDKDPEIEARCHFKIAKVLTKRGKRQSDLEQARNHIVDFQIQCQMIKTKDKTLQQMLFDAVQILQQLQANLRCTYRAYQQQKGSLNSVKKDHKEQEPLFKPLKQSPRVIIEQLHQFSGKPVFELFQYMKATFKVKTEDIDLPDSKTAENSKIRKTILKFISIFHPDKQNQDDREFYSLAEEITKQFNQQLKLY
;
A
#
# COMPACT_ATOMS: atom_id res chain seq x y z
N MET A 1 12.74 32.71 33.38
CA MET A 1 11.34 32.64 32.88
C MET A 1 10.84 34.06 32.74
N ALA A 2 10.14 34.34 31.63
CA ALA A 2 9.57 35.63 31.21
C ALA A 2 10.54 36.64 30.55
N GLU A 3 10.80 36.47 29.25
CA GLU A 3 11.14 37.57 28.32
C GLU A 3 11.18 37.10 26.84
N ALA A 4 10.12 36.45 26.37
CA ALA A 4 10.04 36.01 24.96
C ALA A 4 8.63 36.12 24.34
N HIS A 5 7.69 36.85 24.95
CA HIS A 5 6.29 36.88 24.51
C HIS A 5 5.73 38.26 24.12
N LEU A 6 6.55 39.30 24.04
CA LEU A 6 6.07 40.66 23.68
C LEU A 6 6.47 41.13 22.28
N ASP A 7 7.37 40.43 21.59
CA ASP A 7 7.80 40.76 20.22
C ASP A 7 7.08 39.95 19.13
N LEU A 8 5.97 39.29 19.48
CA LEU A 8 4.84 39.03 18.56
C LEU A 8 4.00 40.32 18.33
N SER A 9 4.69 41.46 18.42
CA SER A 9 4.89 42.45 17.37
C SER A 9 3.68 43.30 16.98
N THR A 10 3.78 44.59 17.30
CA THR A 10 2.94 45.70 16.83
C THR A 10 2.63 45.64 15.33
N LYS A 11 3.51 45.03 14.51
CA LYS A 11 3.25 44.81 13.09
C LYS A 11 2.11 43.81 12.85
N PHE A 12 2.02 42.73 13.61
CA PHE A 12 0.94 41.75 13.48
C PHE A 12 -0.43 42.39 13.75
N TYR A 13 -0.51 43.22 14.82
CA TYR A 13 -1.69 44.01 15.14
C TYR A 13 -2.02 45.04 14.05
N GLU A 14 -1.03 45.79 13.56
CA GLU A 14 -1.23 46.75 12.47
C GLU A 14 -1.72 46.09 11.17
N HIS A 15 -1.18 44.93 10.82
CA HIS A 15 -1.55 44.20 9.61
C HIS A 15 -2.95 43.58 9.72
N ASP A 16 -3.32 43.03 10.89
CA ASP A 16 -4.69 42.56 11.17
C ASP A 16 -5.70 43.73 11.13
N VAL A 17 -5.37 44.88 11.72
CA VAL A 17 -6.20 46.08 11.66
C VAL A 17 -6.35 46.56 10.20
N LYS A 18 -5.27 46.61 9.42
CA LYS A 18 -5.32 46.97 7.99
C LYS A 18 -6.18 45.99 7.18
N GLY A 19 -6.05 44.68 7.44
CA GLY A 19 -6.89 43.65 6.83
C GLY A 19 -8.38 43.81 7.16
N LYS A 20 -8.72 44.08 8.42
CA LYS A 20 -10.10 44.38 8.86
C LYS A 20 -10.68 45.62 8.19
N HIS A 21 -9.88 46.68 8.01
CA HIS A 21 -10.30 47.88 7.28
C HIS A 21 -10.59 47.58 5.80
N MET A 22 -9.77 46.75 5.15
CA MET A 22 -10.02 46.33 3.77
C MET A 22 -11.24 45.42 3.63
N ALA A 23 -11.46 44.51 4.57
CA ALA A 23 -12.69 43.71 4.64
C ALA A 23 -13.92 44.60 4.80
N LYS A 24 -13.85 45.64 5.64
CA LYS A 24 -14.93 46.63 5.81
C LYS A 24 -15.15 47.49 4.56
N ALA A 25 -14.09 47.81 3.82
CA ALA A 25 -14.21 48.49 2.52
C ALA A 25 -14.96 47.61 1.49
N CYS A 26 -14.64 46.31 1.43
CA CYS A 26 -15.36 45.36 0.58
C CYS A 26 -16.84 45.25 0.98
N GLU A 27 -17.12 45.21 2.29
CA GLU A 27 -18.47 45.16 2.83
C GLU A 27 -19.29 46.43 2.52
N SER A 28 -18.66 47.60 2.63
CA SER A 28 -19.28 48.89 2.28
C SER A 28 -19.63 48.96 0.78
N MET A 29 -18.74 48.45 -0.08
CA MET A 29 -19.05 48.30 -1.50
C MET A 29 -20.20 47.29 -1.72
N THR A 30 -20.25 46.20 -0.97
CA THR A 30 -21.34 45.22 -1.05
C THR A 30 -22.69 45.85 -0.70
N GLN A 31 -22.74 46.75 0.30
CA GLN A 31 -23.94 47.50 0.65
C GLN A 31 -24.34 48.49 -0.45
N ALA A 32 -23.38 49.24 -1.01
CA ALA A 32 -23.65 50.14 -2.13
C ALA A 32 -24.22 49.39 -3.35
N MET A 33 -23.73 48.16 -3.61
CA MET A 33 -24.22 47.29 -4.67
C MET A 33 -25.65 46.77 -4.45
N LYS A 34 -26.10 46.67 -3.20
CA LYS A 34 -27.48 46.26 -2.86
C LYS A 34 -28.47 47.42 -3.06
N ASN A 35 -28.01 48.65 -2.85
CA ASN A 35 -28.87 49.85 -2.80
C ASN A 35 -29.07 50.51 -4.18
N HIS A 36 -28.23 50.23 -5.18
CA HIS A 36 -28.32 50.82 -6.53
C HIS A 36 -28.58 49.75 -7.60
N ARG A 37 -29.44 50.02 -8.60
CA ARG A 37 -29.93 49.01 -9.58
C ARG A 37 -29.65 49.31 -11.06
N THR A 38 -29.04 50.44 -11.42
CA THR A 38 -28.82 50.81 -12.83
C THR A 38 -27.52 50.23 -13.39
N GLU A 39 -27.56 49.70 -14.63
CA GLU A 39 -26.40 49.09 -15.31
C GLU A 39 -25.23 50.06 -15.49
N GLU A 40 -25.51 51.34 -15.76
CA GLU A 40 -24.51 52.38 -15.97
C GLU A 40 -23.70 52.69 -14.69
N PHE A 41 -24.36 52.66 -13.51
CA PHE A 41 -23.69 52.74 -12.21
C PHE A 41 -22.79 51.53 -11.95
N PHE A 42 -23.23 50.32 -12.36
CA PHE A 42 -22.45 49.10 -12.20
C PHE A 42 -21.24 49.03 -13.13
N GLN A 43 -21.31 49.56 -14.34
CA GLN A 43 -20.20 49.50 -15.29
C GLN A 43 -19.13 50.56 -14.99
N ASN A 44 -19.53 51.82 -14.76
CA ASN A 44 -18.58 52.93 -14.67
C ASN A 44 -18.07 53.17 -13.23
N VAL A 45 -18.96 53.26 -12.24
CA VAL A 45 -18.58 53.61 -10.87
C VAL A 45 -17.98 52.42 -10.12
N ILE A 46 -18.62 51.26 -10.25
CA ILE A 46 -18.21 50.04 -9.55
C ILE A 46 -16.97 49.38 -10.18
N GLY A 47 -16.76 49.55 -11.49
CA GLY A 47 -15.55 49.10 -12.18
C GLY A 47 -14.28 49.80 -11.66
N ASP A 48 -14.33 51.13 -11.57
CA ASP A 48 -13.23 51.96 -11.08
C ASP A 48 -12.95 51.72 -9.59
N LEU A 49 -13.99 51.58 -8.78
CA LEU A 49 -13.85 51.25 -7.36
C LEU A 49 -13.18 49.89 -7.14
N GLN A 50 -13.53 48.86 -7.94
CA GLN A 50 -12.86 47.56 -7.85
C GLN A 50 -11.37 47.67 -8.16
N LEU A 51 -10.97 48.44 -9.18
CA LEU A 51 -9.56 48.65 -9.52
C LEU A 51 -8.80 49.40 -8.42
N ARG A 52 -9.41 50.43 -7.81
CA ARG A 52 -8.80 51.14 -6.67
C ARG A 52 -8.58 50.23 -5.48
N VAL A 53 -9.54 49.35 -5.16
CA VAL A 53 -9.40 48.37 -4.08
C VAL A 53 -8.32 47.34 -4.38
N ILE A 54 -8.23 46.83 -5.62
CA ILE A 54 -7.14 45.93 -6.05
C ILE A 54 -5.77 46.59 -5.83
N ASN A 55 -5.59 47.82 -6.30
CA ASN A 55 -4.32 48.55 -6.15
C ASN A 55 -3.96 48.79 -4.68
N LEU A 56 -4.96 49.06 -3.82
CA LEU A 56 -4.75 49.20 -2.39
C LEU A 56 -4.30 47.88 -1.75
N ILE A 57 -4.95 46.76 -2.10
CA ILE A 57 -4.59 45.41 -1.63
C ILE A 57 -3.15 45.08 -2.01
N GLN A 58 -2.77 45.31 -3.27
CA GLN A 58 -1.40 45.08 -3.74
C GLN A 58 -0.38 45.86 -2.90
N LYS A 59 -0.55 47.19 -2.80
CA LYS A 59 0.39 48.08 -2.11
C LYS A 59 0.44 47.92 -0.59
N SER A 60 -0.61 47.39 0.03
CA SER A 60 -0.77 47.41 1.50
C SER A 60 -0.73 46.03 2.14
N LEU A 61 -1.08 44.98 1.40
CA LEU A 61 -1.07 43.60 1.89
C LEU A 61 0.02 42.79 1.19
N ILE A 62 0.00 42.68 -0.13
CA ILE A 62 0.94 41.84 -0.88
C ILE A 62 2.38 42.32 -0.70
N ASP A 63 2.62 43.62 -0.87
CA ASP A 63 3.98 44.18 -0.83
C ASP A 63 4.55 44.34 0.60
N LYS A 64 3.73 44.11 1.64
CA LYS A 64 4.08 44.48 3.04
C LYS A 64 3.94 43.35 4.05
N ILE A 65 3.24 42.26 3.73
CA ILE A 65 3.01 41.15 4.66
C ILE A 65 3.68 39.91 4.07
N ASP A 66 4.75 39.45 4.71
CA ASP A 66 5.43 38.20 4.35
C ASP A 66 4.79 36.97 5.02
N ASP A 67 3.96 37.19 6.05
CA ASP A 67 3.26 36.14 6.78
C ASP A 67 2.10 35.57 5.95
N GLN A 68 2.27 34.34 5.50
CA GLN A 68 1.30 33.65 4.66
C GLN A 68 0.02 33.25 5.41
N GLU A 69 0.09 32.94 6.71
CA GLU A 69 -1.09 32.59 7.52
C GLU A 69 -1.98 33.81 7.78
N LEU A 70 -1.34 34.95 8.05
CA LEU A 70 -2.03 36.23 8.21
C LEU A 70 -2.65 36.68 6.88
N LEU A 71 -1.90 36.61 5.77
CA LEU A 71 -2.44 36.89 4.44
C LEU A 71 -3.63 35.98 4.10
N CYS A 72 -3.53 34.68 4.41
CA CYS A 72 -4.59 33.71 4.21
C CYS A 72 -5.87 34.15 4.93
N THR A 73 -5.76 34.47 6.22
CA THR A 73 -6.88 34.90 7.06
C THR A 73 -7.54 36.17 6.51
N ILE A 74 -6.73 37.15 6.11
CA ILE A 74 -7.23 38.42 5.54
C ILE A 74 -7.96 38.15 4.22
N TYR A 75 -7.39 37.37 3.32
CA TYR A 75 -8.03 37.04 2.05
C TYR A 75 -9.30 36.21 2.21
N GLU A 76 -9.35 35.26 3.15
CA GLU A 76 -10.57 34.52 3.48
C GLU A 76 -11.69 35.48 3.92
N MET A 77 -11.38 36.40 4.84
CA MET A 77 -12.33 37.40 5.33
C MET A 77 -12.87 38.28 4.20
N MET A 78 -11.99 38.75 3.30
CA MET A 78 -12.40 39.55 2.16
C MET A 78 -13.24 38.74 1.17
N PHE A 79 -12.82 37.51 0.85
CA PHE A 79 -13.49 36.63 -0.10
C PHE A 79 -14.91 36.28 0.34
N GLN A 80 -15.14 36.07 1.64
CA GLN A 80 -16.47 35.78 2.19
C GLN A 80 -17.43 36.98 2.18
N ARG A 81 -16.93 38.22 2.18
CA ARG A 81 -17.75 39.45 2.29
C ARG A 81 -18.05 40.12 0.95
N MET A 82 -17.49 39.62 -0.15
CA MET A 82 -17.68 40.22 -1.48
C MET A 82 -19.03 39.86 -2.12
N HIS A 83 -19.65 40.85 -2.78
CA HIS A 83 -20.86 40.65 -3.55
C HIS A 83 -20.58 39.95 -4.90
N PRO A 84 -21.39 38.96 -5.36
CA PRO A 84 -21.15 38.19 -6.59
C PRO A 84 -20.98 39.02 -7.89
N LYS A 85 -21.53 40.24 -7.92
CA LYS A 85 -21.38 41.17 -9.05
C LYS A 85 -19.99 41.82 -9.13
N MET A 86 -19.14 41.72 -8.09
CA MET A 86 -17.76 42.24 -8.07
C MET A 86 -16.78 41.27 -8.74
N ARG A 87 -17.05 40.89 -10.00
CA ARG A 87 -16.35 39.79 -10.66
C ARG A 87 -14.83 39.98 -10.74
N LYS A 88 -14.33 41.21 -10.97
CA LYS A 88 -12.89 41.49 -11.07
C LYS A 88 -12.20 41.31 -9.71
N LEU A 89 -12.80 41.87 -8.66
CA LEU A 89 -12.26 41.77 -7.30
C LEU A 89 -12.33 40.33 -6.75
N ILE A 90 -13.44 39.62 -7.01
CA ILE A 90 -13.58 38.19 -6.66
C ILE A 90 -12.51 37.35 -7.34
N LYS A 91 -12.28 37.57 -8.63
CA LYS A 91 -11.25 36.83 -9.38
C LYS A 91 -9.84 37.14 -8.84
N PHE A 92 -9.55 38.41 -8.55
CA PHE A 92 -8.26 38.83 -8.00
C PHE A 92 -8.00 38.21 -6.61
N ILE A 93 -8.86 38.49 -5.62
CA ILE A 93 -8.69 37.99 -4.25
C ILE A 93 -8.75 36.47 -4.20
N GLY A 94 -9.62 35.84 -5.00
CA GLY A 94 -9.66 34.38 -5.09
C GLY A 94 -8.38 33.79 -5.67
N SER A 95 -7.72 34.47 -6.62
CA SER A 95 -6.43 34.04 -7.15
C SER A 95 -5.32 34.15 -6.11
N GLU A 96 -5.28 35.24 -5.34
CA GLU A 96 -4.33 35.41 -4.24
C GLU A 96 -4.57 34.37 -3.13
N LEU A 97 -5.82 34.17 -2.71
CA LEU A 97 -6.17 33.16 -1.72
C LEU A 97 -5.81 31.74 -2.18
N HIS A 98 -6.06 31.41 -3.45
CA HIS A 98 -5.64 30.15 -4.06
C HIS A 98 -4.11 29.96 -3.97
N SER A 99 -3.35 30.99 -4.33
CA SER A 99 -1.88 31.00 -4.28
C SER A 99 -1.37 30.79 -2.84
N VAL A 100 -1.91 31.52 -1.87
CA VAL A 100 -1.53 31.41 -0.46
C VAL A 100 -1.85 30.02 0.10
N TYR A 101 -3.05 29.47 -0.15
CA TYR A 101 -3.38 28.10 0.26
C TYR A 101 -2.43 27.06 -0.33
N TYR A 102 -2.02 27.22 -1.59
CA TYR A 102 -1.06 26.30 -2.20
C TYR A 102 0.32 26.40 -1.56
N LYS A 103 0.81 27.62 -1.28
CA LYS A 103 2.10 27.83 -0.60
C LYS A 103 2.09 27.24 0.82
N LEU A 104 1.06 27.51 1.60
CA LEU A 104 0.88 26.94 2.95
C LEU A 104 0.81 25.41 2.89
N ALA A 105 0.08 24.84 1.94
CA ALA A 105 0.03 23.40 1.75
C ALA A 105 1.42 22.78 1.50
N CYS A 106 2.22 23.41 0.64
CA CYS A 106 3.59 22.97 0.35
C CYS A 106 4.49 23.12 1.60
N GLU A 107 4.46 24.27 2.27
CA GLU A 107 5.28 24.53 3.45
C GLU A 107 4.98 23.53 4.59
N ILE A 108 3.72 23.30 4.89
CA ILE A 108 3.29 22.39 5.95
C ILE A 108 3.65 20.92 5.62
N CYS A 109 3.54 20.53 4.34
CA CYS A 109 3.95 19.19 3.91
C CYS A 109 5.46 19.00 3.94
N ASP A 110 6.22 19.98 3.42
CA ASP A 110 7.63 19.83 3.12
C ASP A 110 8.51 20.15 4.34
N LYS A 111 8.17 21.20 5.11
CA LYS A 111 8.92 21.60 6.32
C LYS A 111 8.40 20.93 7.58
N ASN A 112 7.10 21.06 7.85
CA ASN A 112 6.50 20.58 9.11
C ASN A 112 6.15 19.08 9.07
N LYS A 113 6.25 18.45 7.90
CA LYS A 113 5.92 17.03 7.66
C LYS A 113 4.49 16.65 8.06
N ASN A 114 3.59 17.63 8.21
CA ASN A 114 2.18 17.44 8.57
C ASN A 114 1.32 17.27 7.31
N LEU A 115 1.33 16.04 6.79
CA LEU A 115 0.64 15.69 5.56
C LEU A 115 -0.89 15.83 5.65
N GLU A 116 -1.49 15.77 6.84
CA GLU A 116 -2.95 15.90 6.99
C GLU A 116 -3.41 17.34 6.87
N GLU A 117 -2.68 18.25 7.51
CA GLU A 117 -2.97 19.66 7.45
C GLU A 117 -2.71 20.24 6.06
N GLY A 118 -1.62 19.84 5.40
CA GLY A 118 -1.37 20.24 4.01
C GLY A 118 -2.47 19.75 3.04
N LEU A 119 -3.07 18.57 3.27
CA LEU A 119 -4.21 18.10 2.48
C LEU A 119 -5.47 18.96 2.69
N LYS A 120 -5.68 19.52 3.89
CA LYS A 120 -6.80 20.45 4.15
C LYS A 120 -6.63 21.73 3.33
N TYR A 121 -5.43 22.30 3.31
CA TYR A 121 -5.12 23.48 2.50
C TYR A 121 -5.23 23.22 0.99
N LEU A 122 -4.80 22.05 0.49
CA LEU A 122 -5.03 21.68 -0.91
C LEU A 122 -6.52 21.52 -1.25
N ALA A 123 -7.34 21.04 -0.32
CA ALA A 123 -8.78 20.94 -0.52
C ALA A 123 -9.45 22.32 -0.60
N GLN A 124 -9.02 23.27 0.24
CA GLN A 124 -9.45 24.67 0.18
C GLN A 124 -9.00 25.33 -1.13
N CYS A 125 -7.76 25.12 -1.55
CA CYS A 125 -7.21 25.58 -2.83
C CYS A 125 -8.08 25.10 -4.02
N LYS A 126 -8.43 23.81 -4.05
CA LYS A 126 -9.32 23.23 -5.07
C LYS A 126 -10.75 23.80 -5.04
N SER A 127 -11.24 24.17 -3.85
CA SER A 127 -12.55 24.80 -3.68
C SER A 127 -12.56 26.22 -4.25
N ILE A 128 -11.54 27.01 -3.94
CA ILE A 128 -11.40 28.37 -4.47
C ILE A 128 -11.21 28.36 -5.98
N ALA A 129 -10.29 27.52 -6.52
CA ALA A 129 -10.07 27.40 -7.96
C ALA A 129 -11.38 27.17 -8.73
N ARG A 130 -12.25 26.29 -8.22
CA ARG A 130 -13.58 26.04 -8.80
C ARG A 130 -14.49 27.26 -8.72
N LYS A 131 -14.52 27.98 -7.59
CA LYS A 131 -15.37 29.16 -7.41
C LYS A 131 -15.00 30.32 -8.34
N ILE A 132 -13.72 30.48 -8.67
CA ILE A 132 -13.25 31.58 -9.55
C ILE A 132 -13.00 31.15 -11.00
N GLY A 133 -13.26 29.88 -11.35
CA GLY A 133 -13.12 29.36 -12.70
C GLY A 133 -11.67 29.22 -13.17
N LEU A 134 -10.72 28.97 -12.26
CA LEU A 134 -9.34 28.65 -12.62
C LEU A 134 -9.27 27.21 -13.16
N GLN A 135 -8.60 27.05 -14.30
CA GLN A 135 -8.39 25.76 -14.95
C GLN A 135 -7.13 25.01 -14.43
N GLU A 136 -6.25 25.70 -13.69
CA GLU A 136 -4.97 25.16 -13.17
C GLU A 136 -5.17 24.25 -11.93
N VAL A 137 -5.96 23.19 -12.08
CA VAL A 137 -6.17 22.16 -11.02
C VAL A 137 -5.08 21.09 -11.04
N GLU A 138 -4.23 21.10 -12.08
CA GLU A 138 -3.22 20.07 -12.30
C GLU A 138 -2.10 20.12 -11.25
N LEU A 139 -1.60 21.30 -10.89
CA LEU A 139 -0.57 21.46 -9.85
C LEU A 139 -1.06 20.97 -8.48
N ILE A 140 -2.32 21.28 -8.14
CA ILE A 140 -2.97 20.76 -6.92
C ILE A 140 -3.02 19.23 -6.96
N HIS A 141 -3.35 18.65 -8.12
CA HIS A 141 -3.43 17.21 -8.29
C HIS A 141 -2.06 16.53 -8.17
N ILE A 142 -1.02 17.13 -8.74
CA ILE A 142 0.37 16.67 -8.62
C ILE A 142 0.78 16.65 -7.14
N LYS A 143 0.60 17.76 -6.41
CA LYS A 143 0.98 17.84 -4.99
C LYS A 143 0.16 16.88 -4.12
N TYR A 144 -1.14 16.73 -4.41
CA TYR A 144 -2.00 15.75 -3.73
C TYR A 144 -1.49 14.32 -3.91
N ASN A 145 -1.11 13.95 -5.14
CA ASN A 145 -0.57 12.63 -5.44
C ASN A 145 0.81 12.41 -4.78
N GLU A 146 1.63 13.45 -4.71
CA GLU A 146 2.91 13.44 -3.98
C GLU A 146 2.69 13.13 -2.50
N ILE A 147 1.80 13.86 -1.82
CA ILE A 147 1.46 13.64 -0.40
C ILE A 147 0.93 12.23 -0.18
N LYS A 148 0.06 11.74 -1.07
CA LYS A 148 -0.47 10.37 -1.01
C LYS A 148 0.64 9.32 -1.13
N LYS A 149 1.62 9.54 -2.02
CA LYS A 149 2.80 8.67 -2.13
C LYS A 149 3.63 8.71 -0.85
N GLN A 150 3.89 9.91 -0.29
CA GLN A 150 4.64 10.06 0.96
C GLN A 150 3.95 9.36 2.14
N LYS A 151 2.63 9.51 2.30
CA LYS A 151 1.85 8.78 3.33
C LYS A 151 2.00 7.28 3.20
N LYS A 152 1.83 6.75 1.98
CA LYS A 152 2.00 5.31 1.69
C LYS A 152 3.39 4.81 2.02
N MET A 153 4.43 5.62 1.79
CA MET A 153 5.81 5.26 2.15
C MET A 153 6.04 5.26 3.67
N LYS A 154 5.53 6.26 4.39
CA LYS A 154 5.60 6.31 5.87
C LYS A 154 4.89 5.10 6.50
N GLU A 155 3.70 4.75 6.01
CA GLU A 155 2.95 3.60 6.48
C GLU A 155 3.71 2.29 6.22
N LYS A 156 4.27 2.11 5.03
CA LYS A 156 5.13 0.96 4.72
C LYS A 156 6.32 0.86 5.67
N HIS A 157 6.98 1.97 5.98
CA HIS A 157 8.10 1.97 6.93
C HIS A 157 7.65 1.56 8.33
N LYS A 158 6.54 2.12 8.82
CA LYS A 158 5.98 1.77 10.13
C LYS A 158 5.63 0.29 10.22
N VAL A 159 5.00 -0.27 9.19
CA VAL A 159 4.67 -1.70 9.13
C VAL A 159 5.93 -2.58 9.07
N ALA A 160 6.96 -2.16 8.35
CA ALA A 160 8.23 -2.89 8.30
C ALA A 160 8.94 -2.88 9.67
N GLU A 161 8.93 -1.75 10.36
CA GLU A 161 9.48 -1.61 11.71
C GLU A 161 8.70 -2.45 12.73
N GLU A 162 7.37 -2.43 12.65
CA GLU A 162 6.50 -3.29 13.46
C GLU A 162 6.79 -4.77 13.22
N ALA A 163 6.92 -5.20 11.96
CA ALA A 163 7.29 -6.58 11.63
C ALA A 163 8.66 -6.98 12.22
N ARG A 164 9.65 -6.08 12.18
CA ARG A 164 10.98 -6.29 12.78
C ARG A 164 10.92 -6.42 14.30
N LYS A 165 10.08 -5.62 14.96
CA LYS A 165 9.88 -5.72 16.40
C LYS A 165 9.20 -7.03 16.78
N THR A 166 8.11 -7.38 16.08
CA THR A 166 7.33 -8.59 16.37
C THR A 166 8.14 -9.87 16.10
N ILE A 167 9.04 -9.91 15.10
CA ILE A 167 9.91 -11.09 14.91
C ILE A 167 10.94 -11.24 16.03
N GLN A 168 11.47 -10.15 16.59
CA GLN A 168 12.38 -10.19 17.73
C GLN A 168 11.67 -10.67 19.00
N GLU A 169 10.45 -10.19 19.24
CA GLU A 169 9.60 -10.70 20.34
C GLU A 169 9.30 -12.19 20.15
N ALA A 170 8.99 -12.63 18.92
CA ALA A 170 8.79 -14.04 18.61
C ALA A 170 10.04 -14.91 18.85
N ASP A 171 11.22 -14.37 18.56
CA ASP A 171 12.51 -15.03 18.84
C ASP A 171 12.73 -15.20 20.34
N GLN A 172 12.45 -14.17 21.14
CA GLN A 172 12.53 -14.25 22.59
C GLN A 172 11.57 -15.31 23.15
N LEU A 173 10.32 -15.30 22.71
CA LEU A 173 9.32 -16.30 23.09
C LEU A 173 9.76 -17.72 22.71
N PHE A 174 10.36 -17.90 21.53
CA PHE A 174 10.89 -19.19 21.10
C PHE A 174 12.04 -19.66 21.99
N ASN A 175 12.96 -18.76 22.35
CA ASN A 175 14.10 -19.06 23.22
C ASN A 175 13.68 -19.36 24.67
N SER A 176 12.59 -18.75 25.13
CA SER A 176 11.94 -19.04 26.42
C SER A 176 10.98 -20.25 26.36
N GLU A 177 11.02 -21.04 25.29
CA GLU A 177 10.21 -22.23 25.08
C GLU A 177 8.68 -22.01 25.05
N GLN A 178 8.23 -20.76 24.89
CA GLN A 178 6.83 -20.37 24.70
C GLN A 178 6.43 -20.52 23.24
N PHE A 179 6.41 -21.77 22.77
CA PHE A 179 6.30 -22.09 21.34
C PHE A 179 4.97 -21.71 20.70
N LEU A 180 3.86 -21.75 21.44
CA LEU A 180 2.53 -21.40 20.91
C LEU A 180 2.42 -19.88 20.68
N GLU A 181 2.93 -19.10 21.62
CA GLU A 181 3.01 -17.65 21.57
C GLU A 181 3.97 -17.22 20.46
N ALA A 182 5.15 -17.85 20.38
CA ALA A 182 6.10 -17.63 19.29
C ALA A 182 5.48 -17.93 17.93
N LEU A 183 4.75 -19.04 17.78
CA LEU A 183 4.05 -19.39 16.54
C LEU A 183 3.01 -18.32 16.14
N LYS A 184 2.23 -17.82 17.10
CA LYS A 184 1.26 -16.74 16.86
C LYS A 184 1.97 -15.47 16.40
N ALA A 185 3.05 -15.08 17.08
CA ALA A 185 3.83 -13.90 16.76
C ALA A 185 4.48 -14.02 15.36
N TYR A 186 5.11 -15.14 15.01
CA TYR A 186 5.66 -15.35 13.67
C TYR A 186 4.59 -15.31 12.57
N LYS A 187 3.40 -15.87 12.82
CA LYS A 187 2.27 -15.79 11.87
C LYS A 187 1.76 -14.37 11.70
N LEU A 188 1.76 -13.57 12.76
CA LEU A 188 1.43 -12.14 12.69
C LEU A 188 2.49 -11.38 11.88
N THR A 189 3.77 -11.57 12.17
CA THR A 189 4.85 -10.96 11.40
C THR A 189 4.77 -11.35 9.92
N LEU A 190 4.50 -12.62 9.62
CA LEU A 190 4.35 -13.08 8.24
C LEU A 190 3.25 -12.29 7.50
N LYS A 191 2.11 -12.02 8.15
CA LYS A 191 1.03 -11.21 7.56
C LYS A 191 1.48 -9.75 7.33
N LEU A 192 2.27 -9.18 8.23
CA LEU A 192 2.77 -7.81 8.10
C LEU A 192 3.80 -7.69 6.98
N ALA A 193 4.68 -8.69 6.83
CA ALA A 193 5.78 -8.71 5.87
C ALA A 193 5.38 -9.17 4.46
N ARG A 194 4.28 -9.91 4.32
CA ARG A 194 3.83 -10.51 3.05
C ARG A 194 3.85 -9.51 1.90
N ASP A 195 4.55 -9.86 0.82
CA ASP A 195 4.74 -9.05 -0.39
C ASP A 195 5.49 -7.71 -0.20
N LYS A 196 5.87 -7.34 1.02
CA LYS A 196 6.51 -6.06 1.39
C LYS A 196 7.99 -6.22 1.72
N ASP A 197 8.33 -7.21 2.54
CA ASP A 197 9.69 -7.49 2.99
C ASP A 197 10.00 -8.99 2.78
N PRO A 198 10.61 -9.37 1.64
CA PRO A 198 10.84 -10.77 1.30
C PRO A 198 11.80 -11.46 2.28
N GLU A 199 12.68 -10.70 2.94
CA GLU A 199 13.63 -11.26 3.90
C GLU A 199 12.95 -11.63 5.22
N ILE A 200 12.14 -10.72 5.77
CA ILE A 200 11.35 -11.02 6.96
C ILE A 200 10.33 -12.13 6.66
N GLU A 201 9.67 -12.07 5.50
CA GLU A 201 8.75 -13.11 5.05
C GLU A 201 9.42 -14.49 5.00
N ALA A 202 10.59 -14.60 4.36
CA ALA A 202 11.38 -15.84 4.32
C ALA A 202 11.76 -16.32 5.74
N ARG A 203 12.34 -15.45 6.57
CA ARG A 203 12.73 -15.80 7.95
C ARG A 203 11.53 -16.29 8.77
N CYS A 204 10.36 -15.67 8.63
CA CYS A 204 9.13 -16.11 9.29
C CYS A 204 8.69 -17.50 8.83
N HIS A 205 8.69 -17.77 7.53
CA HIS A 205 8.39 -19.11 7.00
C HIS A 205 9.31 -20.18 7.62
N PHE A 206 10.63 -19.94 7.63
CA PHE A 206 11.59 -20.86 8.25
C PHE A 206 11.33 -21.07 9.75
N LYS A 207 11.10 -19.99 10.50
CA LYS A 207 10.89 -20.06 11.97
C LYS A 207 9.56 -20.73 12.33
N ILE A 208 8.49 -20.49 11.57
CA ILE A 208 7.22 -21.20 11.73
C ILE A 208 7.42 -22.69 11.52
N ALA A 209 8.11 -23.07 10.44
CA ALA A 209 8.42 -24.48 10.19
C ALA A 209 9.22 -25.10 11.33
N LYS A 210 10.25 -24.42 11.84
CA LYS A 210 11.05 -24.90 12.97
C LYS A 210 10.21 -25.16 14.23
N VAL A 211 9.27 -24.27 14.54
CA VAL A 211 8.34 -24.44 15.68
C VAL A 211 7.45 -25.66 15.45
N LEU A 212 6.86 -25.77 14.26
CA LEU A 212 5.96 -26.88 13.90
C LEU A 212 6.68 -28.22 13.85
N THR A 213 7.94 -28.29 13.39
CA THR A 213 8.73 -29.51 13.43
C THR A 213 9.09 -29.90 14.88
N LYS A 214 9.39 -28.93 15.75
CA LYS A 214 9.78 -29.19 17.15
C LYS A 214 8.61 -29.62 18.05
N ARG A 215 7.40 -29.10 17.81
CA ARG A 215 6.22 -29.32 18.69
C ARG A 215 5.03 -29.98 18.00
N GLY A 216 4.99 -30.01 16.68
CA GLY A 216 3.92 -30.64 15.92
C GLY A 216 3.93 -32.14 16.15
N LYS A 217 2.80 -32.65 16.65
CA LYS A 217 2.60 -34.08 16.88
C LYS A 217 1.66 -34.70 15.86
N ARG A 218 0.87 -33.88 15.15
CA ARG A 218 -0.10 -34.33 14.16
C ARG A 218 0.49 -34.23 12.78
N GLN A 219 0.06 -35.13 11.89
CA GLN A 219 0.46 -35.11 10.49
C GLN A 219 0.16 -33.75 9.81
N SER A 220 -0.96 -33.11 10.15
CA SER A 220 -1.29 -31.77 9.67
C SER A 220 -0.24 -30.71 10.03
N ASP A 221 0.37 -30.81 11.21
CA ASP A 221 1.38 -29.86 11.67
C ASP A 221 2.70 -30.06 10.90
N LEU A 222 3.05 -31.31 10.60
CA LEU A 222 4.23 -31.67 9.78
C LEU A 222 4.06 -31.28 8.31
N GLU A 223 2.87 -31.47 7.75
CA GLU A 223 2.52 -31.00 6.40
C GLU A 223 2.60 -29.47 6.30
N GLN A 224 2.12 -28.75 7.32
CA GLN A 224 2.28 -27.30 7.41
C GLN A 224 3.75 -26.89 7.51
N ALA A 225 4.55 -27.58 8.35
CA ALA A 225 5.98 -27.32 8.46
C ALA A 225 6.69 -27.46 7.11
N ARG A 226 6.40 -28.55 6.38
CA ARG A 226 6.94 -28.80 5.03
C ARG A 226 6.57 -27.67 4.07
N ASN A 227 5.31 -27.27 4.05
CA ASN A 227 4.86 -26.19 3.17
C ASN A 227 5.58 -24.87 3.49
N HIS A 228 5.77 -24.55 4.77
CA HIS A 228 6.51 -23.36 5.20
C HIS A 228 8.00 -23.44 4.84
N ILE A 229 8.65 -24.61 4.89
CA ILE A 229 10.05 -24.76 4.41
C ILE A 229 10.16 -24.51 2.91
N VAL A 230 9.24 -25.08 2.12
CA VAL A 230 9.22 -24.86 0.67
C VAL A 230 9.00 -23.38 0.36
N ASP A 231 8.07 -22.72 1.06
CA ASP A 231 7.85 -21.27 0.90
C ASP A 231 9.09 -20.45 1.27
N PHE A 232 9.81 -20.84 2.32
CA PHE A 232 11.08 -20.21 2.67
C PHE A 232 12.10 -20.29 1.52
N GLN A 233 12.24 -21.47 0.89
CA GLN A 233 13.16 -21.67 -0.23
C GLN A 233 12.75 -20.84 -1.46
N ILE A 234 11.45 -20.77 -1.76
CA ILE A 234 10.89 -19.97 -2.86
C ILE A 234 11.11 -18.47 -2.60
N GLN A 235 10.80 -17.98 -1.40
CA GLN A 235 10.97 -16.57 -1.05
C GLN A 235 12.44 -16.14 -1.06
N CYS A 236 13.36 -17.03 -0.70
CA CYS A 236 14.81 -16.80 -0.85
C CYS A 236 15.25 -16.49 -2.30
N GLN A 237 14.46 -16.84 -3.32
CA GLN A 237 14.73 -16.50 -4.73
C GLN A 237 14.46 -15.02 -5.05
N MET A 238 13.72 -14.31 -4.20
CA MET A 238 13.54 -12.84 -4.29
C MET A 238 14.72 -12.06 -3.70
N ILE A 239 15.55 -12.71 -2.89
CA ILE A 239 16.61 -12.07 -2.11
C ILE A 239 17.93 -12.18 -2.89
N LYS A 240 18.36 -11.05 -3.47
CA LYS A 240 19.60 -10.96 -4.27
C LYS A 240 20.84 -11.25 -3.43
N THR A 241 20.97 -10.56 -2.29
CA THR A 241 22.12 -10.70 -1.38
C THR A 241 21.66 -11.39 -0.12
N LYS A 242 22.19 -12.59 0.14
CA LYS A 242 21.83 -13.40 1.31
C LYS A 242 22.92 -13.24 2.37
N ASP A 243 22.55 -12.78 3.55
CA ASP A 243 23.48 -12.69 4.68
C ASP A 243 23.87 -14.08 5.20
N LYS A 244 24.89 -14.14 6.07
CA LYS A 244 25.38 -15.41 6.64
C LYS A 244 24.28 -16.18 7.37
N THR A 245 23.39 -15.46 8.06
CA THR A 245 22.28 -16.07 8.80
C THR A 245 21.29 -16.74 7.85
N LEU A 246 20.90 -16.08 6.75
CA LEU A 246 19.99 -16.62 5.76
C LEU A 246 20.61 -17.79 4.99
N GLN A 247 21.91 -17.73 4.71
CA GLN A 247 22.66 -18.86 4.12
C GLN A 247 22.64 -20.08 5.04
N GLN A 248 22.86 -19.89 6.35
CA GLN A 248 22.75 -20.98 7.32
C GLN A 248 21.32 -21.55 7.37
N MET A 249 20.29 -20.69 7.37
CA MET A 249 18.90 -21.14 7.32
C MET A 249 18.57 -21.94 6.05
N LEU A 250 19.16 -21.60 4.91
CA LEU A 250 19.01 -22.38 3.67
C LEU A 250 19.61 -23.78 3.80
N PHE A 251 20.79 -23.90 4.40
CA PHE A 251 21.41 -25.20 4.68
C PHE A 251 20.54 -26.02 5.63
N ASP A 252 20.10 -25.44 6.75
CA ASP A 252 19.24 -26.11 7.73
C ASP A 252 17.89 -26.53 7.13
N ALA A 253 17.32 -25.70 6.25
CA ALA A 253 16.04 -25.97 5.61
C ALA A 253 16.06 -27.23 4.75
N VAL A 254 17.18 -27.52 4.07
CA VAL A 254 17.33 -28.75 3.29
C VAL A 254 17.27 -29.97 4.21
N GLN A 255 17.97 -29.93 5.34
CA GLN A 255 17.97 -31.02 6.32
C GLN A 255 16.58 -31.22 6.94
N ILE A 256 15.91 -30.12 7.34
CA ILE A 256 14.56 -30.16 7.90
C ILE A 256 13.56 -30.73 6.88
N LEU A 257 13.66 -30.33 5.61
CA LEU A 257 12.76 -30.82 4.55
C LEU A 257 12.92 -32.33 4.34
N GLN A 258 14.16 -32.82 4.29
CA GLN A 258 14.44 -34.25 4.15
C GLN A 258 13.88 -35.05 5.34
N GLN A 259 14.06 -34.55 6.57
CA GLN A 259 13.48 -35.16 7.77
C GLN A 259 11.95 -35.18 7.74
N LEU A 260 11.32 -34.08 7.36
CA LEU A 260 9.86 -33.99 7.25
C LEU A 260 9.31 -34.95 6.20
N GLN A 261 9.96 -35.03 5.03
CA GLN A 261 9.58 -35.96 3.97
C GLN A 261 9.71 -37.42 4.42
N ALA A 262 10.77 -37.78 5.14
CA ALA A 262 10.93 -39.11 5.71
C ALA A 262 9.81 -39.44 6.73
N ASN A 263 9.54 -38.52 7.65
CA ASN A 263 8.50 -38.71 8.68
C ASN A 263 7.09 -38.85 8.08
N LEU A 264 6.75 -38.02 7.10
CA LEU A 264 5.45 -38.08 6.42
C LEU A 264 5.28 -39.39 5.64
N ARG A 265 6.33 -39.88 4.95
CA ARG A 265 6.30 -41.18 4.26
C ARG A 265 6.08 -42.35 5.23
N CYS A 266 6.76 -42.36 6.38
CA CYS A 266 6.60 -43.40 7.39
C CYS A 266 5.17 -43.44 7.96
N THR A 267 4.60 -42.27 8.26
CA THR A 267 3.25 -42.15 8.83
C THR A 267 2.18 -42.59 7.83
N TYR A 268 2.34 -42.25 6.54
CA TYR A 268 1.40 -42.65 5.49
C TYR A 268 1.45 -44.15 5.19
N ARG A 269 2.64 -44.77 5.18
CA ARG A 269 2.78 -46.23 5.04
C ARG A 269 2.14 -46.99 6.20
N ALA A 270 2.29 -46.50 7.43
CA ALA A 270 1.63 -47.09 8.60
C ALA A 270 0.09 -47.01 8.50
N TYR A 271 -0.44 -45.89 7.98
CA TYR A 271 -1.87 -45.73 7.75
C TYR A 271 -2.42 -46.66 6.64
N GLN A 272 -1.68 -46.82 5.54
CA GLN A 272 -2.08 -47.74 4.47
C GLN A 272 -2.02 -49.23 4.90
N GLN A 273 -1.04 -49.60 5.72
CA GLN A 273 -0.95 -50.96 6.27
C GLN A 273 -2.08 -51.27 7.26
N GLN A 274 -2.57 -50.28 8.03
CA GLN A 274 -3.76 -50.45 8.88
C GLN A 274 -5.06 -50.54 8.06
N LYS A 275 -5.17 -49.87 6.91
CA LYS A 275 -6.34 -50.05 6.02
C LYS A 275 -6.38 -51.42 5.32
N GLY A 276 -5.23 -52.08 5.15
CA GLY A 276 -5.16 -53.45 4.61
C GLY A 276 -5.54 -54.55 5.62
N SER A 277 -5.68 -54.20 6.91
CA SER A 277 -6.01 -55.14 7.98
C SER A 277 -6.86 -54.42 9.02
N LEU A 278 -8.17 -54.29 8.76
CA LEU A 278 -9.29 -54.27 9.72
C LEU A 278 -10.50 -53.53 9.14
N ASN A 279 -11.56 -54.32 8.88
CA ASN A 279 -12.95 -53.84 8.86
C ASN A 279 -13.38 -53.41 10.27
N SER A 280 -12.80 -52.36 10.84
CA SER A 280 -13.34 -51.66 12.03
C SER A 280 -12.32 -50.65 12.54
N VAL A 281 -12.51 -49.36 12.22
CA VAL A 281 -12.61 -48.23 13.18
C VAL A 281 -13.09 -47.03 12.34
N LYS A 282 -14.41 -46.90 12.21
CA LYS A 282 -15.03 -45.61 11.86
C LYS A 282 -15.02 -44.76 13.14
N LYS A 283 -14.12 -43.79 13.22
CA LYS A 283 -14.34 -42.44 13.79
C LYS A 283 -13.00 -41.68 13.90
N ASP A 284 -13.06 -40.40 13.59
CA ASP A 284 -12.08 -39.32 13.82
C ASP A 284 -11.03 -38.97 12.75
N HIS A 285 -10.95 -39.66 11.62
CA HIS A 285 -10.31 -39.09 10.44
C HIS A 285 -11.32 -38.24 9.67
N LYS A 286 -11.33 -36.92 9.93
CA LYS A 286 -11.84 -35.97 8.95
C LYS A 286 -11.16 -36.30 7.63
N GLU A 287 -11.92 -36.81 6.68
CA GLU A 287 -11.48 -37.06 5.31
C GLU A 287 -10.72 -35.81 4.85
N GLN A 288 -9.44 -35.97 4.52
CA GLN A 288 -8.73 -34.97 3.74
C GLN A 288 -9.57 -34.78 2.48
N GLU A 289 -10.28 -33.66 2.36
CA GLU A 289 -10.85 -33.27 1.08
C GLU A 289 -9.69 -33.33 0.07
N PRO A 290 -9.83 -34.05 -1.06
CA PRO A 290 -8.80 -34.07 -2.07
C PRO A 290 -8.46 -32.62 -2.41
N LEU A 291 -7.17 -32.28 -2.30
CA LEU A 291 -6.66 -30.91 -2.42
C LEU A 291 -7.00 -30.28 -3.78
N PHE A 292 -7.48 -31.07 -4.73
CA PHE A 292 -8.08 -30.66 -5.97
C PHE A 292 -9.51 -31.23 -6.03
N LYS A 293 -10.52 -30.36 -6.00
CA LYS A 293 -11.85 -30.67 -6.56
C LYS A 293 -11.67 -31.27 -7.95
N PRO A 294 -12.59 -32.11 -8.45
CA PRO A 294 -12.45 -32.73 -9.78
C PRO A 294 -12.12 -31.64 -10.79
N LEU A 295 -10.89 -31.71 -11.33
CA LEU A 295 -10.45 -30.80 -12.37
C LEU A 295 -11.39 -30.98 -13.55
N LYS A 296 -11.80 -29.87 -14.19
CA LYS A 296 -12.66 -29.95 -15.39
C LYS A 296 -12.00 -30.68 -16.56
N GLN A 297 -10.68 -30.84 -16.52
CA GLN A 297 -9.84 -31.45 -17.53
C GLN A 297 -8.86 -32.42 -16.87
N SER A 298 -8.48 -33.49 -17.56
CA SER A 298 -7.50 -34.45 -17.03
C SER A 298 -6.12 -33.78 -16.88
N PRO A 299 -5.32 -34.19 -15.87
CA PRO A 299 -3.96 -33.66 -15.69
C PRO A 299 -3.07 -33.74 -16.93
N ARG A 300 -3.23 -34.79 -17.76
CA ARG A 300 -2.48 -34.98 -19.00
C ARG A 300 -2.77 -33.91 -20.05
N VAL A 301 -4.04 -33.57 -20.25
CA VAL A 301 -4.44 -32.49 -21.18
C VAL A 301 -3.88 -31.14 -20.74
N ILE A 302 -3.85 -30.90 -19.43
CA ILE A 302 -3.27 -29.66 -18.87
C ILE A 302 -1.76 -29.61 -19.15
N ILE A 303 -1.05 -30.72 -18.98
CA ILE A 303 0.39 -30.82 -19.30
C ILE A 303 0.66 -30.52 -20.78
N GLU A 304 -0.11 -31.13 -21.68
CA GLU A 304 0.02 -30.88 -23.13
C GLU A 304 -0.21 -29.41 -23.48
N GLN A 305 -1.21 -28.77 -22.86
CA GLN A 305 -1.49 -27.34 -23.04
C GLN A 305 -0.38 -26.46 -22.43
N LEU A 306 0.20 -26.83 -21.29
CA LEU A 306 1.30 -26.10 -20.66
C LEU A 306 2.52 -25.99 -21.58
N HIS A 307 2.83 -27.04 -22.34
CA HIS A 307 3.93 -27.01 -23.31
C HIS A 307 3.74 -25.97 -24.42
N GLN A 308 2.50 -25.60 -24.75
CA GLN A 308 2.20 -24.60 -25.77
C GLN A 308 2.51 -23.16 -25.33
N PHE A 309 2.79 -22.94 -24.04
CA PHE A 309 3.19 -21.63 -23.51
C PHE A 309 4.71 -21.40 -23.55
N SER A 310 5.49 -22.42 -23.97
CA SER A 310 6.90 -22.23 -24.27
C SER A 310 7.07 -21.21 -25.40
N GLY A 311 7.71 -20.08 -25.10
CA GLY A 311 7.90 -18.98 -26.05
C GLY A 311 6.74 -17.97 -26.14
N LYS A 312 5.65 -18.16 -25.40
CA LYS A 312 4.57 -17.16 -25.28
C LYS A 312 4.86 -16.17 -24.14
N PRO A 313 4.27 -14.96 -24.17
CA PRO A 313 4.35 -14.03 -23.05
C PRO A 313 3.84 -14.66 -21.74
N VAL A 314 4.56 -14.47 -20.64
CA VAL A 314 4.22 -15.06 -19.33
C VAL A 314 2.80 -14.73 -18.85
N PHE A 315 2.23 -13.60 -19.31
CA PHE A 315 0.87 -13.19 -18.98
C PHE A 315 -0.19 -14.17 -19.50
N GLU A 316 0.03 -14.79 -20.67
CA GLU A 316 -0.88 -15.81 -21.19
C GLU A 316 -0.86 -17.05 -20.30
N LEU A 317 0.34 -17.45 -19.83
CA LEU A 317 0.48 -18.55 -18.86
C LEU A 317 -0.24 -18.21 -17.55
N PHE A 318 -0.13 -16.98 -17.04
CA PHE A 318 -0.85 -16.55 -15.84
C PHE A 318 -2.37 -16.63 -16.00
N GLN A 319 -2.89 -16.16 -17.14
CA GLN A 319 -4.33 -16.19 -17.42
C GLN A 319 -4.84 -17.62 -17.51
N TYR A 320 -4.12 -18.49 -18.23
CA TYR A 320 -4.43 -19.90 -18.32
C TYR A 320 -4.46 -20.55 -16.93
N MET A 321 -3.41 -20.36 -16.13
CA MET A 321 -3.33 -20.95 -14.79
C MET A 321 -4.45 -20.46 -13.86
N LYS A 322 -4.81 -19.16 -13.92
CA LYS A 322 -5.90 -18.61 -13.11
C LYS A 322 -7.28 -19.12 -13.57
N ALA A 323 -7.46 -19.37 -14.86
CA ALA A 323 -8.69 -19.94 -15.40
C ALA A 323 -8.84 -21.43 -15.01
N THR A 324 -7.76 -22.21 -15.15
CA THR A 324 -7.74 -23.65 -14.89
C THR A 324 -7.81 -23.97 -13.39
N PHE A 325 -7.13 -23.20 -12.54
CA PHE A 325 -7.04 -23.44 -11.09
C PHE A 325 -7.64 -22.31 -10.25
N LYS A 326 -8.81 -21.80 -10.66
CA LYS A 326 -9.47 -20.61 -10.07
C LYS A 326 -9.50 -20.62 -8.53
N VAL A 327 -9.85 -21.75 -7.91
CA VAL A 327 -9.97 -21.88 -6.44
C VAL A 327 -8.64 -21.67 -5.72
N LYS A 328 -7.52 -22.10 -6.30
CA LYS A 328 -6.20 -22.00 -5.66
C LYS A 328 -5.49 -20.66 -5.94
N THR A 329 -5.92 -19.96 -6.97
CA THR A 329 -5.22 -18.80 -7.54
C THR A 329 -6.06 -17.52 -7.46
N GLU A 330 -7.17 -17.56 -6.73
CA GLU A 330 -8.10 -16.44 -6.54
C GLU A 330 -7.38 -15.18 -6.03
N ASP A 331 -6.56 -15.36 -4.99
CA ASP A 331 -5.78 -14.31 -4.32
C ASP A 331 -4.57 -13.80 -5.13
N ILE A 332 -4.32 -14.33 -6.33
CA ILE A 332 -3.21 -13.86 -7.17
C ILE A 332 -3.68 -12.73 -8.07
N ASP A 333 -3.30 -11.50 -7.74
CA ASP A 333 -3.45 -10.36 -8.64
C ASP A 333 -2.48 -10.46 -9.81
N LEU A 334 -3.03 -10.48 -11.03
CA LEU A 334 -2.21 -10.56 -12.24
C LEU A 334 -1.65 -9.17 -12.58
N PRO A 335 -0.34 -9.06 -12.89
CA PRO A 335 0.24 -7.81 -13.35
C PRO A 335 -0.34 -7.39 -14.72
N ASP A 336 -0.45 -6.09 -14.96
CA ASP A 336 -0.90 -5.54 -16.24
C ASP A 336 0.15 -5.85 -17.35
N SER A 337 -0.29 -6.39 -18.48
CA SER A 337 0.58 -6.87 -19.56
C SER A 337 1.38 -5.77 -20.24
N LYS A 338 0.96 -4.50 -20.15
CA LYS A 338 1.60 -3.39 -20.87
C LYS A 338 2.65 -2.62 -20.07
N THR A 339 2.60 -2.64 -18.73
CA THR A 339 3.42 -1.74 -17.89
C THR A 339 3.95 -2.38 -16.61
N ALA A 340 3.89 -3.70 -16.48
CA ALA A 340 4.35 -4.35 -15.26
C ALA A 340 5.87 -4.38 -15.16
N GLU A 341 6.38 -3.88 -14.03
CA GLU A 341 7.78 -4.03 -13.64
C GLU A 341 8.16 -5.51 -13.48
N ASN A 342 9.37 -5.90 -13.91
CA ASN A 342 9.90 -7.26 -13.76
C ASN A 342 9.78 -7.78 -12.31
N SER A 343 9.93 -6.89 -11.33
CA SER A 343 9.77 -7.21 -9.91
C SER A 343 8.39 -7.79 -9.57
N LYS A 344 7.31 -7.26 -10.18
CA LYS A 344 5.93 -7.72 -10.00
C LYS A 344 5.68 -9.03 -10.73
N ILE A 345 6.25 -9.19 -11.91
CA ILE A 345 6.17 -10.43 -12.70
C ILE A 345 6.85 -11.57 -11.93
N ARG A 346 8.11 -11.38 -11.48
CA ARG A 346 8.84 -12.35 -10.65
C ARG A 346 8.06 -12.76 -9.41
N LYS A 347 7.49 -11.81 -8.67
CA LYS A 347 6.65 -12.11 -7.49
C LYS A 347 5.45 -12.99 -7.85
N THR A 348 4.79 -12.70 -8.98
CA THR A 348 3.62 -13.46 -9.42
C THR A 348 4.00 -14.89 -9.81
N ILE A 349 5.12 -15.06 -10.54
CA ILE A 349 5.69 -16.38 -10.86
C ILE A 349 5.93 -17.19 -9.58
N LEU A 350 6.58 -16.60 -8.58
CA LEU A 350 6.87 -17.29 -7.32
C LEU A 350 5.61 -17.64 -6.51
N LYS A 351 4.54 -16.84 -6.59
CA LYS A 351 3.24 -17.18 -5.99
C LYS A 351 2.65 -18.45 -6.63
N PHE A 352 2.73 -18.58 -7.95
CA PHE A 352 2.32 -19.81 -8.63
C PHE A 352 3.20 -20.99 -8.22
N ILE A 353 4.53 -20.83 -8.23
CA ILE A 353 5.46 -21.89 -7.79
C ILE A 353 5.16 -22.32 -6.35
N SER A 354 4.86 -21.38 -5.44
CA SER A 354 4.49 -21.67 -4.04
C SER A 354 3.25 -22.56 -3.93
N ILE A 355 2.25 -22.39 -4.80
CA ILE A 355 1.03 -23.22 -4.78
C ILE A 355 1.30 -24.61 -5.37
N PHE A 356 2.04 -24.67 -6.47
CA PHE A 356 2.20 -25.87 -7.31
C PHE A 356 3.54 -26.58 -7.11
N HIS A 357 4.32 -26.23 -6.10
CA HIS A 357 5.63 -26.87 -5.87
C HIS A 357 5.46 -28.38 -5.65
N PRO A 358 6.27 -29.24 -6.30
CA PRO A 358 6.16 -30.70 -6.19
C PRO A 358 6.33 -31.20 -4.76
N ASP A 359 7.25 -30.61 -3.97
CA ASP A 359 7.46 -30.99 -2.57
C ASP A 359 6.26 -30.71 -1.64
N LYS A 360 5.27 -29.92 -2.08
CA LYS A 360 4.02 -29.71 -1.35
C LYS A 360 2.93 -30.72 -1.72
N GLN A 361 3.12 -31.50 -2.77
CA GLN A 361 2.14 -32.49 -3.21
C GLN A 361 2.36 -33.84 -2.52
N ASN A 362 1.34 -34.70 -2.56
CA ASN A 362 1.49 -36.08 -2.13
C ASN A 362 2.19 -36.86 -3.24
N GLN A 363 3.32 -37.51 -2.94
CA GLN A 363 4.12 -38.25 -3.91
C GLN A 363 3.42 -39.53 -4.40
N ASP A 364 2.48 -40.05 -3.62
CA ASP A 364 1.71 -41.23 -4.02
C ASP A 364 0.65 -40.90 -5.08
N ASP A 365 0.34 -39.61 -5.27
CA ASP A 365 -0.53 -39.12 -6.32
C ASP A 365 0.26 -38.73 -7.58
N ARG A 366 0.70 -39.74 -8.33
CA ARG A 366 1.64 -39.59 -9.45
C ARG A 366 1.18 -38.58 -10.51
N GLU A 367 -0.10 -38.58 -10.87
CA GLU A 367 -0.60 -37.68 -11.92
C GLU A 367 -0.54 -36.21 -11.50
N PHE A 368 -0.88 -35.91 -10.25
CA PHE A 368 -0.82 -34.55 -9.72
C PHE A 368 0.61 -34.11 -9.39
N TYR A 369 1.47 -35.04 -8.97
CA TYR A 369 2.89 -34.78 -8.80
C TYR A 369 3.54 -34.37 -10.14
N SER A 370 3.31 -35.14 -11.21
CA SER A 370 3.81 -34.81 -12.55
C SER A 370 3.25 -33.48 -13.08
N LEU A 371 1.98 -33.18 -12.83
CA LEU A 371 1.39 -31.89 -13.18
C LEU A 371 2.07 -30.73 -12.43
N ALA A 372 2.30 -30.88 -11.12
CA ALA A 372 2.97 -29.89 -10.28
C ALA A 372 4.44 -29.65 -10.70
N GLU A 373 5.15 -30.71 -11.08
CA GLU A 373 6.49 -30.62 -11.65
C GLU A 373 6.48 -29.81 -12.95
N GLU A 374 5.58 -30.11 -13.89
CA GLU A 374 5.55 -29.41 -15.17
C GLU A 374 5.14 -27.94 -15.00
N ILE A 375 4.14 -27.64 -14.17
CA ILE A 375 3.77 -26.25 -13.84
C ILE A 375 4.97 -25.49 -13.27
N THR A 376 5.62 -26.09 -12.26
CA THR A 376 6.78 -25.46 -11.59
C THR A 376 7.95 -25.27 -12.56
N LYS A 377 8.18 -26.22 -13.47
CA LYS A 377 9.19 -26.13 -14.53
C LYS A 377 8.91 -24.98 -15.51
N GLN A 378 7.69 -24.86 -16.01
CA GLN A 378 7.30 -23.76 -16.90
C GLN A 378 7.50 -22.40 -16.21
N PHE A 379 7.05 -22.27 -14.96
CA PHE A 379 7.25 -21.03 -14.21
C PHE A 379 8.72 -20.73 -13.89
N ASN A 380 9.54 -21.72 -13.57
CA ASN A 380 10.98 -21.53 -13.38
C ASN A 380 11.70 -21.13 -14.66
N GLN A 381 11.27 -21.61 -15.83
CA GLN A 381 11.80 -21.16 -17.12
C GLN A 381 11.49 -19.68 -17.34
N GLN A 382 10.25 -19.26 -17.08
CA GLN A 382 9.84 -17.86 -17.16
C GLN A 382 10.59 -16.99 -16.13
N LEU A 383 10.80 -17.50 -14.91
CA LEU A 383 11.51 -16.77 -13.84
C LEU A 383 12.95 -16.38 -14.22
N LYS A 384 13.60 -17.15 -15.11
CA LYS A 384 14.96 -16.84 -15.58
C LYS A 384 15.00 -15.64 -16.55
N LEU A 385 13.87 -15.30 -17.17
CA LEU A 385 13.75 -14.23 -18.16
C LEU A 385 13.51 -12.85 -17.53
N TYR A 386 13.03 -12.80 -16.28
CA TYR A 386 12.66 -11.58 -15.57
C TYR A 386 13.54 -11.37 -14.35
#